data_AF-A0A0C1H8Q1-F1
#
_entry.id   AF-A0A0C1H8Q1-F1
#
_cell.length_a   1.000
_cell.length_b   1.000
_cell.length_c   1.000
_cell.angle_alpha   90.00
_cell.angle_beta   90.00
_cell.angle_gamma   90.00
#
_symmetry.space_group_name_H-M   'P 1'
#
loop_
_entity.id
_entity.type
_entity.pdbx_description
1 polymer ?
#
loop_
_entity_poly.entity_id
_entity_poly.type
_entity_poly.pdbx_seq_one_letter_code
_entity_poly.pdbx_strand_id
1 'polypeptide(L)'
;MKPLKNTDEKINKYCTLIFYIFLTILACIGAFYAIFVAYDWKIEKNDFTNWLIAGGTIASAFGLIWFSYLTYKNQKNNEFYSLFKVLLEENNKLLKEIIRPENNNSQISNKYYDLVTLNKHIIDLFENIFLKDEYKLRNEAQFEINFKEEVVKKIDLHHELKPYLIILFRILKLISTSNKISDDDKKEYYGLIRGLTPPDIQFLILFNSLGYREQEKQPNYKDLLIESRFFEHLPITESWLTRVYLSGLKVVKVKNPLNEEEVKNLASPLKKYISSGKVIDLQAFGQSIYLKQD
;
A
#
# COMPACT_ATOMS: atom_id res chain seq x y z
N MET A 1 -10.55 4.95 25.29
CA MET A 1 -11.74 4.11 25.07
C MET A 1 -12.95 5.03 24.89
N LYS A 2 -13.45 5.21 23.67
CA LYS A 2 -14.75 5.88 23.42
C LYS A 2 -15.86 4.85 23.71
N PRO A 3 -16.93 5.20 24.43
CA PRO A 3 -17.93 4.24 24.87
C PRO A 3 -18.80 3.78 23.68
N LEU A 4 -19.27 2.53 23.75
CA LEU A 4 -20.17 1.82 22.84
C LEU A 4 -21.54 2.51 22.55
N LYS A 5 -21.74 3.75 22.98
CA LYS A 5 -23.02 4.47 22.97
C LYS A 5 -23.53 4.87 21.58
N ASN A 6 -22.67 4.81 20.55
CA ASN A 6 -22.96 5.35 19.21
C ASN A 6 -23.66 4.33 18.28
N THR A 7 -23.67 3.05 18.63
CA THR A 7 -24.26 1.98 17.81
C THR A 7 -25.76 1.86 18.07
N ASP A 8 -26.18 1.95 19.33
CA ASP A 8 -27.59 1.84 19.75
C ASP A 8 -28.43 3.02 19.26
N GLU A 9 -27.85 4.23 19.25
CA GLU A 9 -28.53 5.44 18.76
C GLU A 9 -28.76 5.39 17.24
N LYS A 10 -27.79 4.84 16.48
CA LYS A 10 -27.96 4.58 15.05
C LYS A 10 -29.04 3.54 14.79
N ILE A 11 -29.03 2.42 15.51
CA ILE A 11 -30.03 1.36 15.37
C ILE A 11 -31.44 1.90 15.67
N ASN A 12 -31.60 2.67 16.75
CA ASN A 12 -32.89 3.26 17.12
C ASN A 12 -33.40 4.24 16.04
N LYS A 13 -32.52 5.02 15.42
CA LYS A 13 -32.86 5.92 14.31
C LYS A 13 -33.35 5.15 13.07
N TYR A 14 -32.73 4.02 12.74
CA TYR A 14 -33.18 3.16 11.65
C TYR A 14 -34.52 2.48 11.95
N CYS A 15 -34.72 1.96 13.16
CA CYS A 15 -36.00 1.37 13.57
C CYS A 15 -37.14 2.40 13.52
N THR A 16 -36.88 3.62 14.00
CA THR A 16 -37.84 4.72 13.95
C THR A 16 -38.19 5.10 12.51
N LEU A 17 -37.20 5.18 11.61
CA LEU A 17 -37.41 5.46 10.19
C LEU A 17 -38.25 4.37 9.51
N ILE A 18 -37.94 3.09 9.76
CA ILE A 18 -38.69 1.95 9.20
C ILE A 18 -40.14 1.98 9.68
N PHE A 19 -40.36 2.29 10.95
CA PHE A 19 -41.71 2.41 11.52
C PHE A 19 -42.52 3.55 10.89
N TYR A 20 -41.91 4.71 10.66
CA TYR A 20 -42.56 5.81 9.94
C TYR A 20 -42.89 5.47 8.49
N ILE A 21 -41.98 4.78 7.78
CA ILE A 21 -42.23 4.30 6.41
C ILE A 21 -43.44 3.35 6.40
N PHE A 22 -43.50 2.42 7.35
CA PHE A 22 -44.62 1.47 7.49
C PHE A 22 -45.95 2.19 7.76
N LEU A 23 -45.98 3.13 8.70
CA LEU A 23 -47.18 3.93 9.00
C LEU A 23 -47.64 4.75 7.79
N THR A 24 -46.69 5.30 7.03
CA THR A 24 -46.99 6.09 5.82
C THR A 24 -47.60 5.21 4.73
N ILE A 25 -47.08 3.99 4.53
CA ILE A 25 -47.66 3.02 3.59
C ILE A 25 -49.08 2.64 4.00
N LEU A 26 -49.32 2.37 5.30
CA LEU A 26 -50.65 2.09 5.85
C LEU A 26 -51.63 3.24 5.65
N ALA A 27 -51.18 4.47 5.91
CA ALA A 27 -51.98 5.68 5.71
C ALA A 27 -52.33 5.88 4.22
N CYS A 28 -51.37 5.67 3.32
CA CYS A 28 -51.62 5.72 1.87
C CYS A 28 -52.63 4.66 1.43
N ILE A 29 -52.51 3.41 1.88
CA ILE A 29 -53.47 2.34 1.55
C ILE A 29 -54.86 2.71 2.05
N GLY A 30 -54.97 3.21 3.29
CA GLY A 30 -56.24 3.64 3.87
C GLY A 30 -56.87 4.83 3.12
N ALA A 31 -56.06 5.83 2.74
CA ALA A 31 -56.51 6.99 1.97
C ALA A 31 -56.98 6.59 0.56
N PHE A 32 -56.24 5.72 -0.13
CA PHE A 32 -56.67 5.19 -1.42
C PHE A 32 -58.00 4.44 -1.29
N TYR A 33 -58.14 3.57 -0.30
CA TYR A 33 -59.40 2.86 -0.06
C TYR A 33 -60.58 3.82 0.20
N ALA A 34 -60.37 4.87 1.01
CA ALA A 34 -61.40 5.88 1.28
C ALA A 34 -61.81 6.68 0.03
N ILE A 35 -60.84 7.06 -0.82
CA ILE A 35 -61.10 7.73 -2.10
C ILE A 35 -61.91 6.79 -3.02
N PHE A 36 -61.56 5.51 -3.08
CA PHE A 36 -62.31 4.54 -3.87
C PHE A 36 -63.77 4.39 -3.43
N VAL A 37 -64.02 4.33 -2.11
CA VAL A 37 -65.39 4.26 -1.55
C VAL A 37 -66.17 5.55 -1.85
N ALA A 38 -65.54 6.72 -1.76
CA ALA A 38 -66.20 8.01 -1.97
C ALA A 38 -66.62 8.26 -3.43
N TYR A 39 -65.92 7.70 -4.41
CA TYR A 39 -66.20 7.87 -5.84
C TYR A 39 -67.13 6.79 -6.44
N ASP A 40 -67.69 5.89 -5.61
CA ASP A 40 -68.60 4.80 -6.01
C ASP A 40 -68.11 3.98 -7.22
N TRP A 41 -66.79 3.83 -7.33
CA TRP A 41 -66.15 3.11 -8.42
C TRP A 41 -66.47 1.62 -8.23
N LYS A 42 -67.32 1.04 -9.09
CA LYS A 42 -67.68 -0.40 -9.07
C LYS A 42 -66.48 -1.27 -9.45
N ILE A 43 -65.59 -1.43 -8.49
CA ILE A 43 -64.54 -2.44 -8.49
C ILE A 43 -65.15 -3.68 -7.85
N GLU A 44 -65.17 -4.82 -8.57
CA GLU A 44 -65.46 -6.09 -7.90
C GLU A 44 -64.41 -6.30 -6.81
N LYS A 45 -64.79 -6.88 -5.67
CA LYS A 45 -63.92 -7.07 -4.49
C LYS A 45 -62.55 -7.70 -4.83
N ASN A 46 -62.47 -8.40 -5.95
CA ASN A 46 -61.25 -8.95 -6.54
C ASN A 46 -60.29 -7.90 -7.12
N ASP A 47 -60.71 -6.80 -7.76
CA ASP A 47 -59.75 -5.95 -8.50
C ASP A 47 -58.88 -5.07 -7.59
N PHE A 48 -59.41 -4.56 -6.47
CA PHE A 48 -58.58 -3.84 -5.48
C PHE A 48 -57.56 -4.78 -4.82
N THR A 49 -57.99 -5.99 -4.50
CA THR A 49 -57.13 -7.04 -3.95
C THR A 49 -56.04 -7.41 -4.96
N ASN A 50 -56.40 -7.58 -6.24
CA ASN A 50 -55.45 -7.85 -7.33
C ASN A 50 -54.48 -6.70 -7.56
N TRP A 51 -54.91 -5.44 -7.43
CA TRP A 51 -54.05 -4.27 -7.56
C TRP A 51 -53.05 -4.16 -6.40
N LEU A 52 -53.48 -4.42 -5.17
CA LEU A 52 -52.59 -4.52 -4.00
C LEU A 52 -51.57 -5.67 -4.15
N ILE A 53 -52.02 -6.84 -4.63
CA ILE A 53 -51.15 -7.99 -4.91
C ILE A 53 -50.12 -7.62 -5.99
N ALA A 54 -50.56 -6.96 -7.07
CA ALA A 54 -49.67 -6.53 -8.15
C ALA A 54 -48.63 -5.49 -7.66
N GLY A 55 -49.06 -4.49 -6.89
CA GLY A 55 -48.17 -3.50 -6.29
C GLY A 55 -47.15 -4.13 -5.33
N GLY A 56 -47.60 -5.05 -4.47
CA GLY A 56 -46.73 -5.81 -3.58
C GLY A 56 -45.73 -6.70 -4.34
N THR A 57 -46.16 -7.29 -5.47
CA THR A 57 -45.29 -8.11 -6.33
C THR A 57 -44.21 -7.25 -7.01
N ILE A 58 -44.57 -6.07 -7.52
CA ILE A 58 -43.62 -5.12 -8.12
C ILE A 58 -42.61 -4.64 -7.08
N ALA A 59 -43.07 -4.23 -5.88
CA ALA A 59 -42.19 -3.81 -4.79
C ALA A 59 -41.24 -4.94 -4.35
N SER A 60 -41.74 -6.17 -4.30
CA SER A 60 -40.92 -7.36 -3.98
C SER A 60 -39.88 -7.62 -5.07
N ALA A 61 -40.24 -7.49 -6.34
CA ALA A 61 -39.31 -7.64 -7.47
C ALA A 61 -38.20 -6.57 -7.42
N PHE A 62 -38.54 -5.31 -7.16
CA PHE A 62 -37.54 -4.25 -6.96
C PHE A 62 -36.64 -4.54 -5.75
N GLY A 63 -37.21 -5.01 -4.64
CA GLY A 63 -36.45 -5.44 -3.47
C GLY A 63 -35.44 -6.55 -3.82
N LEU A 64 -35.86 -7.58 -4.55
CA LEU A 64 -35.00 -8.68 -4.97
C LEU A 64 -33.85 -8.21 -5.88
N ILE A 65 -34.13 -7.31 -6.84
CA ILE A 65 -33.10 -6.71 -7.70
C ILE A 65 -32.08 -5.94 -6.85
N TRP A 66 -32.56 -5.13 -5.91
CA TRP A 66 -31.70 -4.36 -5.00
C TRP A 66 -30.86 -5.25 -4.09
N PHE A 67 -31.45 -6.26 -3.46
CA PHE A 67 -30.73 -7.22 -2.62
C PHE A 67 -29.72 -8.03 -3.42
N SER A 68 -30.04 -8.42 -4.65
CA SER A 68 -29.12 -9.11 -5.56
C SER A 68 -27.93 -8.23 -5.90
N TYR A 69 -28.17 -6.95 -6.22
CA TYR A 69 -27.11 -5.97 -6.45
C TYR A 69 -26.22 -5.76 -5.22
N LEU A 70 -26.81 -5.60 -4.03
CA LEU A 70 -26.05 -5.46 -2.78
C LEU A 70 -25.23 -6.71 -2.47
N THR A 71 -25.80 -7.90 -2.68
CA THR A 71 -25.12 -9.19 -2.46
C THR A 71 -23.93 -9.33 -3.42
N TYR A 72 -24.12 -9.04 -4.69
CA TYR A 72 -23.07 -9.03 -5.70
C TYR A 72 -21.94 -8.06 -5.31
N LYS A 73 -22.29 -6.83 -4.92
CA LYS A 73 -21.32 -5.83 -4.47
C LYS A 73 -20.55 -6.31 -3.23
N ASN A 74 -21.23 -6.92 -2.26
CA ASN A 74 -20.60 -7.39 -1.04
C ASN A 74 -19.65 -8.59 -1.27
N GLN A 75 -20.06 -9.55 -2.10
CA GLN A 75 -19.21 -10.67 -2.52
C GLN A 75 -17.95 -10.17 -3.23
N LYS A 76 -18.12 -9.26 -4.19
CA LYS A 76 -17.01 -8.69 -4.95
C LYS A 76 -16.02 -7.95 -4.04
N ASN A 77 -16.52 -7.20 -3.06
CA ASN A 77 -15.69 -6.54 -2.05
C ASN A 77 -14.93 -7.55 -1.19
N ASN A 78 -15.61 -8.59 -0.69
CA ASN A 78 -15.00 -9.65 0.11
C ASN A 78 -13.81 -10.33 -0.59
N GLU A 79 -13.86 -10.54 -1.90
CA GLU A 79 -12.74 -11.09 -2.67
C GLU A 79 -11.48 -10.21 -2.62
N PHE A 80 -11.63 -8.88 -2.65
CA PHE A 80 -10.48 -7.99 -2.49
C PHE A 80 -9.90 -8.11 -1.08
N TYR A 81 -10.75 -8.02 -0.05
CA TYR A 81 -10.32 -8.07 1.33
C TYR A 81 -9.64 -9.41 1.68
N SER A 82 -10.17 -10.53 1.18
CA SER A 82 -9.60 -11.84 1.43
C SER A 82 -8.21 -12.00 0.79
N LEU A 83 -8.06 -11.61 -0.48
CA LEU A 83 -6.77 -11.68 -1.16
C LEU A 83 -5.76 -10.69 -0.57
N PHE A 84 -6.18 -9.46 -0.29
CA PHE A 84 -5.33 -8.47 0.36
C PHE A 84 -4.83 -8.97 1.71
N LYS A 85 -5.71 -9.57 2.54
CA LYS A 85 -5.34 -10.14 3.83
C LYS A 85 -4.28 -11.24 3.68
N VAL A 86 -4.49 -12.19 2.77
CA VAL A 86 -3.52 -13.28 2.51
C VAL A 86 -2.17 -12.73 2.08
N LEU A 87 -2.15 -11.78 1.15
CA LEU A 87 -0.90 -11.16 0.70
C LEU A 87 -0.22 -10.37 1.82
N LEU A 88 -0.99 -9.65 2.63
CA LEU A 88 -0.47 -8.87 3.76
C LEU A 88 0.13 -9.78 4.85
N GLU A 89 -0.52 -10.91 5.16
CA GLU A 89 0.00 -11.91 6.09
C GLU A 89 1.33 -12.49 5.59
N GLU A 90 1.41 -12.84 4.31
CA GLU A 90 2.66 -13.35 3.71
C GLU A 90 3.76 -12.26 3.69
N ASN A 91 3.41 -11.02 3.35
CA ASN A 91 4.30 -9.87 3.42
C ASN A 91 4.90 -9.71 4.83
N ASN A 92 4.04 -9.76 5.86
CA ASN A 92 4.48 -9.61 7.24
C ASN A 92 5.31 -10.80 7.72
N LYS A 93 5.02 -12.01 7.24
CA LYS A 93 5.82 -13.20 7.52
C LYS A 93 7.22 -13.06 6.91
N LEU A 94 7.32 -12.71 5.64
CA LEU A 94 8.61 -12.49 4.95
C LEU A 94 9.40 -11.35 5.57
N LEU A 95 8.76 -10.23 5.91
CA LEU A 95 9.40 -9.13 6.65
C LEU A 95 9.99 -9.62 7.97
N LYS A 96 9.22 -10.39 8.75
CA LYS A 96 9.73 -10.97 9.99
C LYS A 96 10.91 -11.90 9.72
N GLU A 97 10.88 -12.73 8.69
CA GLU A 97 11.98 -13.62 8.33
C GLU A 97 13.26 -12.86 7.95
N ILE A 98 13.13 -11.73 7.23
CA ILE A 98 14.25 -10.86 6.86
C ILE A 98 14.83 -10.12 8.07
N ILE A 99 13.97 -9.65 8.99
CA ILE A 99 14.38 -8.80 10.12
C ILE A 99 14.81 -9.62 11.34
N ARG A 100 14.31 -10.85 11.51
CA ARG A 100 14.47 -11.63 12.74
C ARG A 100 15.96 -11.88 13.05
N PRO A 101 16.47 -11.42 14.20
CA PRO A 101 17.76 -11.87 14.68
C PRO A 101 17.63 -13.34 15.09
N GLU A 102 18.45 -14.20 14.50
CA GLU A 102 18.45 -15.62 14.83
C GLU A 102 19.26 -15.85 16.12
N ASN A 103 18.56 -15.91 17.26
CA ASN A 103 19.14 -16.25 18.56
C ASN A 103 19.17 -17.79 18.72
N ASN A 104 20.18 -18.42 18.14
CA ASN A 104 20.56 -19.78 18.50
C ASN A 104 21.87 -19.71 19.29
N ASN A 105 21.88 -20.34 20.48
CA ASN A 105 22.82 -20.19 21.60
C ASN A 105 24.32 -20.50 21.35
N SER A 106 24.83 -20.39 20.12
CA SER A 106 26.28 -20.49 19.85
C SER A 106 26.73 -19.92 18.49
N GLN A 107 25.81 -19.42 17.66
CA GLN A 107 26.16 -18.75 16.40
C GLN A 107 25.02 -17.82 16.02
N ILE A 108 25.25 -16.51 16.18
CA ILE A 108 24.31 -15.46 15.73
C ILE A 108 24.21 -15.60 14.21
N SER A 109 23.13 -16.18 13.71
CA SER A 109 22.98 -16.46 12.29
C SER A 109 22.43 -15.23 11.54
N ASN A 110 23.37 -14.61 10.82
CA ASN A 110 23.39 -13.96 9.50
C ASN A 110 22.22 -13.14 8.93
N LYS A 111 20.92 -13.34 9.21
CA LYS A 111 19.87 -12.73 8.35
C LYS A 111 19.72 -11.21 8.46
N TYR A 112 19.58 -10.69 9.69
CA TYR A 112 19.59 -9.24 9.93
C TYR A 112 20.94 -8.61 9.51
N TYR A 113 22.01 -9.38 9.68
CA TYR A 113 23.37 -9.01 9.31
C TYR A 113 23.55 -8.93 7.79
N ASP A 114 22.87 -9.77 7.02
CA ASP A 114 22.88 -9.80 5.56
C ASP A 114 22.16 -8.55 5.00
N LEU A 115 21.03 -8.16 5.60
CA LEU A 115 20.32 -6.92 5.25
C LEU A 115 21.19 -5.67 5.47
N VAL A 116 21.78 -5.58 6.66
CA VAL A 116 22.66 -4.47 7.05
C VAL A 116 23.93 -4.45 6.19
N THR A 117 24.44 -5.62 5.82
CA THR A 117 25.56 -5.78 4.88
C THR A 117 25.19 -5.33 3.47
N LEU A 118 23.99 -5.68 2.99
CA LEU A 118 23.50 -5.28 1.66
C LEU A 118 23.32 -3.76 1.56
N ASN A 119 22.73 -3.14 2.59
CA ASN A 119 22.61 -1.68 2.67
C ASN A 119 23.98 -0.98 2.64
N LYS A 120 24.93 -1.47 3.44
CA LYS A 120 26.32 -0.98 3.38
C LYS A 120 26.92 -1.18 2.00
N HIS A 121 26.73 -2.34 1.37
CA HIS A 121 27.31 -2.63 0.07
C HIS A 121 26.82 -1.67 -1.02
N ILE A 122 25.55 -1.26 -0.99
CA ILE A 122 25.04 -0.22 -1.89
C ILE A 122 25.77 1.10 -1.67
N ILE A 123 26.00 1.47 -0.41
CA ILE A 123 26.74 2.70 -0.06
C ILE A 123 28.21 2.58 -0.49
N ASP A 124 28.87 1.43 -0.29
CA ASP A 124 30.24 1.16 -0.76
C ASP A 124 30.30 1.26 -2.30
N LEU A 125 29.32 0.72 -3.02
CA LEU A 125 29.25 0.82 -4.48
C LEU A 125 29.10 2.28 -4.93
N PHE A 126 28.27 3.05 -4.24
CA PHE A 126 28.13 4.48 -4.50
C PHE A 126 29.44 5.23 -4.24
N GLU A 127 30.10 4.97 -3.12
CA GLU A 127 31.40 5.56 -2.76
C GLU A 127 32.48 5.27 -3.81
N ASN A 128 32.66 4.00 -4.17
CA ASN A 128 33.66 3.59 -5.14
C ASN A 128 33.47 4.23 -6.52
N ILE A 129 32.23 4.60 -6.86
CA ILE A 129 31.87 5.18 -8.15
C ILE A 129 31.95 6.70 -8.13
N PHE A 130 31.56 7.35 -7.03
CA PHE A 130 31.47 8.82 -6.94
C PHE A 130 32.69 9.50 -6.31
N LEU A 131 33.45 8.82 -5.43
CA LEU A 131 34.53 9.44 -4.65
C LEU A 131 35.95 9.02 -5.09
N LYS A 132 36.13 7.87 -5.74
CA LYS A 132 37.46 7.52 -6.29
C LYS A 132 37.69 8.27 -7.60
N ASP A 133 38.54 9.31 -7.50
CA ASP A 133 38.91 10.26 -8.57
C ASP A 133 39.39 9.61 -9.89
N GLU A 134 39.77 8.32 -9.90
CA GLU A 134 40.14 7.60 -11.14
C GLU A 134 39.03 7.54 -12.20
N TYR A 135 37.76 7.78 -11.82
CA TYR A 135 36.61 7.66 -12.71
C TYR A 135 36.09 8.97 -13.34
N LYS A 136 36.53 10.14 -12.88
CA LYS A 136 36.17 11.44 -13.50
C LYS A 136 36.59 11.57 -14.98
N LEU A 137 37.45 10.67 -15.46
CA LEU A 137 37.97 10.64 -16.85
C LEU A 137 37.14 9.81 -17.84
N ARG A 138 36.09 9.09 -17.42
CA ARG A 138 35.22 8.29 -18.32
C ARG A 138 33.76 8.76 -18.24
N ASN A 139 33.01 8.55 -19.33
CA ASN A 139 31.61 8.94 -19.50
C ASN A 139 30.71 8.66 -18.28
N GLU A 140 30.19 9.69 -17.62
CA GLU A 140 29.26 9.60 -16.48
C GLU A 140 28.06 8.66 -16.75
N ALA A 141 27.56 8.66 -17.98
CA ALA A 141 26.44 7.82 -18.39
C ALA A 141 26.74 6.30 -18.29
N GLN A 142 27.94 5.87 -18.67
CA GLN A 142 28.33 4.45 -18.59
C GLN A 142 28.48 4.00 -17.13
N PHE A 143 28.90 4.90 -16.25
CA PHE A 143 29.00 4.62 -14.82
C PHE A 143 27.65 4.51 -14.15
N GLU A 144 26.72 5.39 -14.50
CA GLU A 144 25.37 5.32 -13.98
C GLU A 144 24.70 4.00 -14.39
N ILE A 145 24.99 3.48 -15.58
CA ILE A 145 24.54 2.15 -16.02
C ILE A 145 25.17 1.04 -15.17
N ASN A 146 26.50 1.02 -15.01
CA ASN A 146 27.19 -0.02 -14.25
C ASN A 146 26.74 -0.05 -12.76
N PHE A 147 26.56 1.12 -12.14
CA PHE A 147 26.04 1.22 -10.78
C PHE A 147 24.66 0.56 -10.66
N LYS A 148 23.75 0.90 -11.58
CA LYS A 148 22.39 0.35 -11.61
C LYS A 148 22.43 -1.17 -11.75
N GLU A 149 23.21 -1.69 -12.69
CA GLU A 149 23.31 -3.12 -12.94
C GLU A 149 23.85 -3.89 -11.73
N GLU A 150 24.93 -3.40 -11.11
CA GLU A 150 25.52 -4.06 -9.94
C GLU A 150 24.60 -4.02 -8.72
N VAL A 151 23.96 -2.88 -8.45
CA VAL A 151 23.02 -2.74 -7.33
C VAL A 151 21.81 -3.65 -7.51
N VAL A 152 21.20 -3.66 -8.69
CA VAL A 152 20.03 -4.50 -8.99
C VAL A 152 20.39 -5.97 -8.89
N LYS A 153 21.52 -6.38 -9.49
CA LYS A 153 22.01 -7.76 -9.42
C LYS A 153 22.23 -8.21 -7.98
N LYS A 154 22.82 -7.37 -7.12
CA LYS A 154 23.05 -7.70 -5.71
C LYS A 154 21.74 -7.88 -4.94
N ILE A 155 20.76 -7.02 -5.19
CA ILE A 155 19.45 -7.11 -4.54
C ILE A 155 18.68 -8.33 -5.04
N ASP A 156 18.64 -8.58 -6.36
CA ASP A 156 17.87 -9.66 -6.97
C ASP A 156 18.43 -11.07 -6.66
N LEU A 157 19.73 -11.17 -6.38
CA LEU A 157 20.36 -12.40 -5.92
C LEU A 157 20.13 -12.68 -4.42
N HIS A 158 19.60 -11.71 -3.67
CA HIS A 158 19.33 -11.89 -2.25
C HIS A 158 18.09 -12.77 -2.04
N HIS A 159 18.34 -14.04 -1.74
CA HIS A 159 17.33 -15.11 -1.71
C HIS A 159 16.11 -14.84 -0.80
N GLU A 160 16.28 -14.17 0.33
CA GLU A 160 15.16 -13.83 1.24
C GLU A 160 14.41 -12.56 0.85
N LEU A 161 15.08 -11.62 0.18
CA LEU A 161 14.51 -10.33 -0.17
C LEU A 161 13.67 -10.43 -1.45
N LYS A 162 14.11 -11.27 -2.40
CA LYS A 162 13.40 -11.46 -3.68
C LYS A 162 11.94 -11.91 -3.51
N PRO A 163 11.60 -12.93 -2.69
CA PRO A 163 10.21 -13.29 -2.42
C PRO A 163 9.41 -12.12 -1.87
N TYR A 164 9.99 -11.35 -0.95
CA TYR A 164 9.33 -10.18 -0.37
C TYR A 164 9.04 -9.10 -1.42
N LEU A 165 10.00 -8.78 -2.30
CA LEU A 165 9.81 -7.81 -3.39
C LEU A 165 8.68 -8.24 -4.35
N ILE A 166 8.57 -9.54 -4.65
CA ILE A 166 7.48 -10.08 -5.47
C ILE A 166 6.13 -9.91 -4.79
N ILE A 167 6.03 -10.22 -3.50
CA ILE A 167 4.79 -10.06 -2.73
C ILE A 167 4.41 -8.57 -2.62
N LEU A 168 5.37 -7.69 -2.35
CA LEU A 168 5.16 -6.24 -2.32
C LEU A 168 4.60 -5.75 -3.66
N PHE A 169 5.22 -6.12 -4.78
CA PHE A 169 4.69 -5.79 -6.12
C PHE A 169 3.24 -6.26 -6.29
N ARG A 170 2.92 -7.50 -5.90
CA ARG A 170 1.55 -8.04 -6.00
C ARG A 170 0.56 -7.26 -5.16
N ILE A 171 0.92 -6.86 -3.95
CA ILE A 171 0.06 -6.05 -3.08
C ILE A 171 -0.18 -4.68 -3.71
N LEU A 172 0.88 -3.99 -4.12
CA LEU A 172 0.75 -2.65 -4.70
C LEU A 172 -0.09 -2.69 -5.98
N LYS A 173 0.13 -3.70 -6.83
CA LYS A 173 -0.65 -3.93 -8.04
C LYS A 173 -2.11 -4.21 -7.72
N LEU A 174 -2.39 -5.07 -6.73
CA LEU A 174 -3.75 -5.37 -6.30
C LEU A 174 -4.50 -4.12 -5.86
N ILE A 175 -3.86 -3.24 -5.08
CA ILE A 175 -4.46 -1.98 -4.64
C ILE A 175 -4.72 -1.06 -5.85
N SER A 176 -3.72 -0.89 -6.71
CA SER A 176 -3.78 0.03 -7.88
C SER A 176 -4.90 -0.36 -8.84
N THR A 177 -4.92 -1.63 -9.26
CA THR A 177 -5.85 -2.11 -10.29
C THR A 177 -7.24 -2.47 -9.75
N SER A 178 -7.45 -2.40 -8.43
CA SER A 178 -8.74 -2.69 -7.85
C SER A 178 -9.74 -1.57 -8.14
N ASN A 179 -10.84 -1.91 -8.80
CA ASN A 179 -12.04 -1.07 -8.92
C ASN A 179 -13.04 -1.30 -7.77
N LYS A 180 -12.63 -2.08 -6.75
CA LYS A 180 -13.50 -2.53 -5.65
C LYS A 180 -13.37 -1.66 -4.40
N ILE A 181 -12.31 -0.85 -4.32
CA ILE A 181 -12.03 0.08 -3.24
C ILE A 181 -12.00 1.50 -3.80
N SER A 182 -12.40 2.48 -3.00
CA SER A 182 -12.34 3.90 -3.41
C SER A 182 -10.89 4.37 -3.50
N ASP A 183 -10.66 5.46 -4.23
CA ASP A 183 -9.30 6.03 -4.34
C ASP A 183 -8.78 6.54 -2.99
N ASP A 184 -9.66 6.93 -2.07
CA ASP A 184 -9.26 7.29 -0.71
C ASP A 184 -8.87 6.05 0.11
N ASP A 185 -9.61 4.95 -0.02
CA ASP A 185 -9.22 3.68 0.62
C ASP A 185 -7.89 3.16 0.06
N LYS A 186 -7.62 3.34 -1.24
CA LYS A 186 -6.32 2.97 -1.84
C LYS A 186 -5.16 3.67 -1.14
N LYS A 187 -5.28 4.98 -0.88
CA LYS A 187 -4.25 5.76 -0.16
C LYS A 187 -4.01 5.19 1.24
N GLU A 188 -5.07 4.82 1.95
CA GLU A 188 -4.97 4.19 3.27
C GLU A 188 -4.25 2.83 3.20
N TYR A 189 -4.61 1.99 2.23
CA TYR A 189 -3.91 0.71 2.03
C TYR A 189 -2.44 0.88 1.70
N TYR A 190 -2.09 1.82 0.82
CA TYR A 190 -0.70 2.15 0.55
C TYR A 190 0.03 2.66 1.80
N GLY A 191 -0.61 3.53 2.57
CA GLY A 191 -0.12 4.00 3.86
C GLY A 191 0.18 2.88 4.84
N LEU A 192 -0.68 1.85 4.90
CA LEU A 192 -0.48 0.67 5.74
C LEU A 192 0.75 -0.13 5.32
N ILE A 193 0.89 -0.46 4.03
CA ILE A 193 2.05 -1.22 3.54
C ILE A 193 3.36 -0.47 3.77
N ARG A 194 3.35 0.84 3.49
CA ARG A 194 4.48 1.72 3.77
C ARG A 194 4.82 1.75 5.26
N GLY A 195 3.82 1.94 6.12
CA GLY A 195 4.01 2.01 7.57
C GLY A 195 4.52 0.71 8.21
N LEU A 196 4.21 -0.44 7.60
CA LEU A 196 4.70 -1.74 8.02
C LEU A 196 6.12 -2.04 7.52
N THR A 197 6.58 -1.36 6.48
CA THR A 197 7.89 -1.62 5.87
C THR A 197 8.97 -0.77 6.56
N PRO A 198 9.99 -1.39 7.20
CA PRO A 198 11.05 -0.63 7.87
C PRO A 198 11.90 0.21 6.91
N PRO A 199 12.48 1.34 7.37
CA PRO A 199 13.35 2.20 6.57
C PRO A 199 14.50 1.46 5.86
N ASP A 200 15.14 0.50 6.55
CA ASP A 200 16.26 -0.26 5.98
C ASP A 200 15.86 -1.12 4.78
N ILE A 201 14.61 -1.60 4.76
CA ILE A 201 14.05 -2.36 3.63
C ILE A 201 13.53 -1.39 2.56
N GLN A 202 12.91 -0.28 2.95
CA GLN A 202 12.54 0.79 2.01
C GLN A 202 13.75 1.31 1.23
N PHE A 203 14.93 1.40 1.86
CA PHE A 203 16.18 1.76 1.18
C PHE A 203 16.56 0.78 0.08
N LEU A 204 16.47 -0.52 0.35
CA LEU A 204 16.72 -1.55 -0.66
C LEU A 204 15.69 -1.49 -1.79
N ILE A 205 14.42 -1.32 -1.47
CA ILE A 205 13.36 -1.18 -2.48
C ILE A 205 13.60 0.04 -3.37
N LEU A 206 14.02 1.17 -2.78
CA LEU A 206 14.37 2.39 -3.50
C LEU A 206 15.46 2.11 -4.54
N PHE A 207 16.54 1.43 -4.17
CA PHE A 207 17.62 1.10 -5.09
C PHE A 207 17.27 -0.06 -6.04
N ASN A 208 16.42 -1.00 -5.65
CA ASN A 208 15.90 -2.05 -6.53
C ASN A 208 15.08 -1.46 -7.68
N SER A 209 14.38 -0.34 -7.45
CA SER A 209 13.58 0.34 -8.49
C SER A 209 14.39 0.79 -9.71
N LEU A 210 15.72 0.90 -9.60
CA LEU A 210 16.62 1.19 -10.71
C LEU A 210 16.55 0.15 -11.84
N GLY A 211 16.23 -1.10 -11.52
CA GLY A 211 16.16 -2.21 -12.47
C GLY A 211 14.86 -2.27 -13.30
N TYR A 212 13.87 -1.42 -12.97
CA TYR A 212 12.51 -1.53 -13.52
C TYR A 212 12.12 -0.34 -14.40
N ARG A 213 13.00 0.09 -15.32
CA ARG A 213 12.69 1.13 -16.33
C ARG A 213 12.04 0.55 -17.59
N GLU A 214 11.11 1.33 -18.16
CA GLU A 214 10.53 1.28 -19.52
C GLU A 214 10.40 -0.12 -20.13
N GLN A 215 9.44 -0.91 -19.63
CA GLN A 215 8.84 -1.98 -20.42
C GLN A 215 7.34 -1.75 -20.47
N GLU A 216 6.76 -1.87 -21.67
CA GLU A 216 5.42 -1.43 -22.09
C GLU A 216 4.22 -2.00 -21.28
N LYS A 217 4.45 -2.85 -20.27
CA LYS A 217 3.39 -3.49 -19.47
C LYS A 217 3.11 -2.70 -18.19
N GLN A 218 2.10 -1.84 -18.24
CA GLN A 218 1.59 -1.13 -17.07
C GLN A 218 0.64 -2.01 -16.20
N PRO A 219 0.57 -1.76 -14.88
CA PRO A 219 1.45 -0.86 -14.12
C PRO A 219 2.82 -1.52 -13.88
N ASN A 220 3.91 -0.79 -14.13
CA ASN A 220 5.26 -1.26 -13.83
C ASN A 220 5.55 -1.08 -12.32
N TYR A 221 6.59 -1.74 -11.79
CA TYR A 221 6.88 -1.67 -10.34
C TYR A 221 7.19 -0.24 -9.86
N LYS A 222 7.88 0.56 -10.68
CA LYS A 222 8.22 1.94 -10.37
C LYS A 222 6.98 2.84 -10.30
N ASP A 223 6.03 2.67 -11.21
CA ASP A 223 4.75 3.39 -11.22
C ASP A 223 3.98 3.11 -9.94
N LEU A 224 3.94 1.85 -9.49
CA LEU A 224 3.29 1.46 -8.25
C LEU A 224 3.96 2.07 -7.01
N LEU A 225 5.29 2.17 -6.98
CA LEU A 225 6.02 2.84 -5.91
C LEU A 225 5.75 4.36 -5.87
N ILE A 226 5.56 4.98 -7.05
CA ILE A 226 5.19 6.39 -7.18
C ILE A 226 3.74 6.62 -6.72
N GLU A 227 2.79 5.84 -7.25
CA GLU A 227 1.36 5.92 -6.91
C GLU A 227 1.14 5.77 -5.40
N SER A 228 1.84 4.81 -4.78
CA SER A 228 1.76 4.54 -3.34
C SER A 228 2.52 5.53 -2.46
N ARG A 229 3.29 6.47 -3.04
CA ARG A 229 4.21 7.36 -2.31
C ARG A 229 5.03 6.57 -1.29
N PHE A 230 5.61 5.46 -1.75
CA PHE A 230 6.13 4.42 -0.88
C PHE A 230 7.23 4.92 0.07
N PHE A 231 7.98 5.96 -0.32
CA PHE A 231 9.12 6.46 0.43
C PHE A 231 8.82 7.74 1.23
N GLU A 232 7.55 8.09 1.41
CA GLU A 232 7.14 9.35 2.07
C GLU A 232 7.73 9.57 3.47
N HIS A 233 8.02 8.49 4.19
CA HIS A 233 8.59 8.55 5.54
C HIS A 233 10.02 8.01 5.62
N LEU A 234 10.67 7.74 4.48
CA LEU A 234 12.05 7.27 4.46
C LEU A 234 12.98 8.41 4.96
N PRO A 235 13.71 8.21 6.07
CA PRO A 235 14.51 9.26 6.69
C PRO A 235 15.85 9.47 5.97
N ILE A 236 15.82 10.03 4.75
CA ILE A 236 17.02 10.32 3.94
C ILE A 236 17.75 11.56 4.49
N THR A 237 18.25 11.43 5.71
CA THR A 237 19.12 12.43 6.37
C THR A 237 20.56 11.92 6.37
N GLU A 238 21.52 12.84 6.40
CA GLU A 238 22.94 12.47 6.51
C GLU A 238 23.18 11.60 7.74
N SER A 239 22.60 11.97 8.88
CA SER A 239 22.71 11.21 10.14
C SER A 239 22.20 9.77 10.03
N TRP A 240 21.12 9.54 9.28
CA TRP A 240 20.56 8.20 9.10
C TRP A 240 21.39 7.39 8.12
N LEU A 241 21.82 7.97 7.00
CA LEU A 241 22.72 7.31 6.03
C LEU A 241 24.06 6.91 6.68
N THR A 242 24.64 7.79 7.49
CA THR A 242 25.85 7.47 8.29
C THR A 242 25.59 6.30 9.23
N ARG A 243 24.44 6.26 9.92
CA ARG A 243 24.07 5.14 10.80
C ARG A 243 23.92 3.83 10.04
N VAL A 244 23.28 3.85 8.86
CA VAL A 244 23.11 2.66 8.00
C VAL A 244 24.48 2.09 7.64
N TYR A 245 25.41 2.93 7.19
CA TYR A 245 26.77 2.52 6.86
C TYR A 245 27.55 1.96 8.06
N LEU A 246 27.58 2.70 9.18
CA LEU A 246 28.28 2.30 10.41
C LEU A 246 27.72 1.00 10.99
N SER A 247 26.42 0.76 10.84
CA SER A 247 25.80 -0.50 11.25
C SER A 247 26.37 -1.67 10.47
N GLY A 248 26.58 -1.52 9.16
CA GLY A 248 27.26 -2.51 8.31
C GLY A 248 28.71 -2.79 8.70
N LEU A 249 29.46 -1.77 9.13
CA LEU A 249 30.83 -1.96 9.57
C LEU A 249 30.96 -2.82 10.84
N LYS A 250 29.98 -2.77 11.73
CA LYS A 250 29.96 -3.64 12.93
C LYS A 250 29.83 -5.12 12.57
N VAL A 251 29.30 -5.41 11.39
CA VAL A 251 29.04 -6.77 10.88
C VAL A 251 30.21 -7.28 10.06
N VAL A 252 30.65 -6.47 9.09
CA VAL A 252 31.69 -6.84 8.12
C VAL A 252 32.98 -6.10 8.48
N LYS A 253 33.98 -6.84 8.96
CA LYS A 253 35.33 -6.29 9.18
C LYS A 253 35.96 -5.94 7.83
N VAL A 254 36.08 -4.64 7.57
CA VAL A 254 36.78 -4.10 6.39
C VAL A 254 38.24 -3.80 6.79
N LYS A 255 39.19 -4.06 5.89
CA LYS A 255 40.62 -3.80 6.14
C LYS A 255 40.92 -2.33 6.44
N ASN A 256 40.20 -1.41 5.78
CA ASN A 256 40.28 0.04 5.97
C ASN A 256 38.86 0.62 6.00
N PRO A 257 38.18 0.66 7.15
CA PRO A 257 36.86 1.26 7.25
C PRO A 257 36.96 2.79 7.13
N LEU A 258 35.98 3.42 6.48
CA LEU A 258 35.86 4.88 6.52
C LEU A 258 35.68 5.33 7.97
N ASN A 259 36.33 6.43 8.33
CA ASN A 259 36.09 7.11 9.60
C ASN A 259 34.72 7.85 9.57
N GLU A 260 34.22 8.28 10.72
CA GLU A 260 32.90 8.91 10.80
C GLU A 260 32.79 10.19 9.95
N GLU A 261 33.87 10.96 9.84
CA GLU A 261 33.97 12.18 9.03
C GLU A 261 33.84 11.86 7.53
N GLU A 262 34.54 10.83 7.07
CA GLU A 262 34.52 10.34 5.68
C GLU A 262 33.13 9.80 5.32
N VAL A 263 32.46 9.10 6.24
CA VAL A 263 31.09 8.63 6.02
C VAL A 263 30.09 9.79 5.94
N LYS A 264 30.28 10.86 6.74
CA LYS A 264 29.47 12.09 6.61
C LYS A 264 29.68 12.75 5.25
N ASN A 265 30.92 12.82 4.80
CA ASN A 265 31.29 13.36 3.48
C ASN A 265 30.71 12.52 2.32
N LEU A 266 30.44 11.23 2.52
CA LEU A 266 29.74 10.36 1.56
C LEU A 266 28.21 10.47 1.63
N ALA A 267 27.65 10.64 2.83
CA ALA A 267 26.21 10.69 3.05
C ALA A 267 25.55 11.88 2.33
N SER A 268 26.23 13.02 2.26
CA SER A 268 25.72 14.22 1.60
C SER A 268 25.57 14.06 0.07
N PRO A 269 26.61 13.61 -0.68
CA PRO A 269 26.47 13.22 -2.09
C PRO A 269 25.40 12.17 -2.36
N LEU A 270 25.28 11.14 -1.51
CA LEU A 270 24.26 10.09 -1.66
C LEU A 270 22.85 10.65 -1.49
N LYS A 271 22.64 11.48 -0.46
CA LYS A 271 21.37 12.20 -0.27
C LYS A 271 21.04 13.05 -1.49
N LYS A 272 22.02 13.79 -2.04
CA LYS A 272 21.83 14.62 -3.24
C LYS A 272 21.48 13.76 -4.47
N TYR A 273 22.13 12.61 -4.64
CA TYR A 273 21.81 11.68 -5.71
C TYR A 273 20.37 11.17 -5.62
N ILE A 274 19.91 10.76 -4.43
CA ILE A 274 18.52 10.33 -4.22
C ILE A 274 17.54 11.49 -4.47
N SER A 275 17.86 12.68 -3.94
CA SER A 275 17.03 13.89 -4.06
C SER A 275 16.99 14.47 -5.48
N SER A 276 17.88 14.03 -6.37
CA SER A 276 17.90 14.47 -7.78
C SER A 276 16.84 13.80 -8.65
N GLY A 277 16.12 12.80 -8.13
CA GLY A 277 15.14 12.02 -8.90
C GLY A 277 15.77 10.97 -9.84
N LYS A 278 17.10 10.84 -9.84
CA LYS A 278 17.82 9.85 -10.69
C LYS A 278 17.46 8.40 -10.35
N VAL A 279 17.20 8.11 -9.07
CA VAL A 279 16.82 6.79 -8.58
C VAL A 279 15.36 6.50 -8.95
N ILE A 280 14.45 7.32 -8.42
CA ILE A 280 13.02 7.27 -8.69
C ILE A 280 12.48 8.71 -8.74
N ASP A 281 11.34 8.90 -9.42
CA ASP A 281 10.65 10.20 -9.45
C ASP A 281 10.36 10.68 -8.02
N LEU A 282 10.55 11.98 -7.78
CA LEU A 282 10.39 12.58 -6.46
C LEU A 282 8.95 12.46 -5.92
N GLN A 283 7.95 12.25 -6.79
CA GLN A 283 6.57 11.97 -6.40
C GLN A 283 6.45 10.71 -5.51
N ALA A 284 7.36 9.74 -5.65
CA ALA A 284 7.39 8.54 -4.79
C ALA A 284 7.66 8.86 -3.32
N PHE A 285 8.14 10.07 -3.02
CA PHE A 285 8.37 10.55 -1.66
C PHE A 285 7.22 11.43 -1.12
N GLY A 286 6.12 11.61 -1.87
CA GLY A 286 4.95 12.33 -1.37
C GLY A 286 5.27 13.69 -0.74
N GLN A 287 4.76 13.95 0.46
CA GLN A 287 5.07 15.16 1.23
C GLN A 287 6.19 14.92 2.26
N SER A 288 7.22 14.15 1.89
CA SER A 288 8.33 13.81 2.79
C SER A 288 8.94 15.06 3.44
N ILE A 289 8.95 15.07 4.76
CA ILE A 289 9.57 16.12 5.57
C ILE A 289 11.10 16.12 5.47
N TYR A 290 11.69 15.02 4.96
CA TYR A 290 13.14 14.85 4.85
C TYR A 290 13.70 15.32 3.50
N LEU A 291 12.83 15.44 2.49
CA LEU A 291 13.17 15.90 1.14
C LEU A 291 12.61 17.28 0.80
N LYS A 292 11.74 17.85 1.64
CA LYS A 292 11.53 19.30 1.67
C LYS A 292 12.87 19.94 2.04
N GLN A 293 13.62 20.34 1.04
CA GLN A 293 14.87 21.07 1.21
C GLN A 293 14.57 22.53 1.57
N ASP A 294 15.47 23.06 2.41
CA ASP A 294 15.69 24.49 2.65
C ASP A 294 15.77 25.32 1.36
#